data_AF-A0A7H1R5L3-F1
#
_entry.id   AF-A0A7H1R5L3-F1
#
_cell.length_a   1.000
_cell.length_b   1.000
_cell.length_c   1.000
_cell.angle_alpha   90.00
_cell.angle_beta   90.00
_cell.angle_gamma   90.00
#
_symmetry.space_group_name_H-M   'P 1'
#
loop_
_entity.id
_entity.type
_entity.pdbx_description
1 polymer ?
#
loop_
_entity_poly.entity_id
_entity_poly.type
_entity_poly.pdbx_seq_one_letter_code
_entity_poly.pdbx_strand_id
1 'polypeptide(L)'
;MFYLLFLSMIILLISNIFITLSLIISKKSIMDREKCSPFECGFDPMNLPRIPFSLHFFLITVIFLIFDIEIALILPMIVSFKSVNFIIWWKISSFFILMLLIGLYHEWNQNMLNWTI
;
A
#
# COMPACT_ATOMS: atom_id res chain seq x y z
N MET A 1 0.63 26.17 -4.15
CA MET A 1 1.83 25.49 -3.63
C MET A 1 2.13 25.88 -2.18
N PHE A 2 2.30 27.17 -1.86
CA PHE A 2 2.48 27.64 -0.48
C PHE A 2 1.35 27.25 0.50
N TYR A 3 0.09 27.31 0.05
CA TYR A 3 -1.05 26.88 0.88
C TYR A 3 -0.99 25.39 1.25
N LEU A 4 -0.62 24.53 0.29
CA LEU A 4 -0.43 23.08 0.53
C LEU A 4 0.70 22.81 1.53
N LEU A 5 1.82 23.53 1.40
CA LEU A 5 2.91 23.45 2.36
C LEU A 5 2.46 23.87 3.76
N PHE A 6 1.73 24.99 3.89
CA PHE A 6 1.21 25.45 5.16
C PHE A 6 0.26 24.44 5.81
N LEU A 7 -0.63 23.83 5.02
CA LEU A 7 -1.57 22.81 5.49
C LEU A 7 -0.83 21.54 5.96
N SER A 8 0.19 21.09 5.23
CA SER A 8 1.02 19.94 5.64
C SER A 8 1.79 20.20 6.94
N MET A 9 2.28 21.43 7.13
CA MET A 9 2.98 21.82 8.36
C MET A 9 2.04 21.86 9.57
N ILE A 10 0.80 22.33 9.39
CA ILE A 10 -0.22 22.31 10.45
C ILE A 10 -0.52 20.87 10.87
N ILE A 11 -0.71 19.94 9.92
CA ILE A 11 -1.01 18.53 10.22
C ILE A 11 0.14 17.89 11.02
N LEU A 12 1.39 18.13 10.61
CA LEU A 12 2.57 17.64 11.33
C LEU A 12 2.65 18.21 12.76
N LEU A 13 2.41 19.51 12.93
CA LEU A 13 2.39 20.15 14.24
C LEU A 13 1.34 19.53 15.16
N ILE A 14 0.12 19.31 14.67
CA ILE A 14 -0.96 18.70 15.45
C ILE A 14 -0.57 17.27 15.89
N SER A 15 -0.02 16.46 14.98
CA SER A 15 0.42 15.09 15.32
C SER A 15 1.49 15.06 16.41
N ASN A 16 2.46 15.98 16.34
CA ASN A 16 3.52 16.10 17.34
C ASN A 16 3.00 16.61 18.70
N ILE A 17 2.02 17.51 18.70
CA ILE A 17 1.36 17.97 19.93
C ILE A 17 0.66 16.80 20.62
N PHE A 18 -0.06 15.94 19.87
CA PHE A 18 -0.69 14.76 20.45
C PHE A 18 0.31 13.74 21.00
N ILE A 19 1.41 13.49 20.28
CA ILE A 19 2.48 12.60 20.76
C ILE A 19 3.09 13.15 22.05
N THR A 20 3.44 14.44 22.11
CA THR A 20 4.03 15.05 23.31
C THR A 20 3.05 15.09 24.48
N LEU A 21 1.77 15.42 24.26
CA LEU A 21 0.74 15.33 25.30
C LEU A 21 0.62 13.92 25.85
N SER A 22 0.56 12.91 24.97
CA SER A 22 0.43 11.51 25.42
C SER A 22 1.63 11.07 26.27
N LEU A 23 2.85 11.52 25.91
CA LEU A 23 4.06 11.23 26.68
C LEU A 23 4.05 11.92 28.05
N ILE A 24 3.60 13.18 28.13
CA ILE A 24 3.53 13.95 29.37
C ILE A 24 2.45 13.39 30.32
N ILE A 25 1.28 13.02 29.78
CA ILE A 25 0.16 12.48 30.56
C ILE A 25 0.44 11.03 30.97
N SER A 26 1.16 10.26 30.15
CA SER A 26 1.41 8.84 30.43
C SER A 26 2.21 8.68 31.73
N LYS A 27 1.62 7.97 32.69
CA LYS A 27 2.34 7.47 33.86
C LYS A 27 3.18 6.28 33.44
N LYS A 28 4.39 6.54 32.91
CA LYS A 28 5.37 5.47 32.66
C LYS A 28 5.72 4.83 34.00
N SER A 29 5.37 3.57 34.19
CA SER A 29 5.96 2.78 35.27
C SER A 29 7.45 2.65 35.02
N ILE A 30 8.21 2.63 36.11
CA ILE A 30 9.63 2.22 36.10
C ILE A 30 9.73 0.90 35.31
N MET A 31 10.80 0.73 34.52
CA MET A 31 11.03 -0.39 33.60
C MET A 31 10.92 -1.74 34.33
N ASP A 32 9.70 -2.27 34.41
CA ASP A 32 9.45 -3.62 34.90
C ASP A 32 9.78 -4.59 33.78
N ARG A 33 10.68 -5.54 34.04
CA ARG A 33 11.10 -6.58 33.09
C ARG A 33 9.90 -7.29 32.45
N GLU A 34 8.86 -7.57 33.23
CA GLU A 34 7.64 -8.25 32.79
C GLU A 34 6.72 -7.38 31.92
N LYS A 35 6.84 -6.04 31.99
CA LYS A 35 6.17 -5.15 31.00
C LYS A 35 6.97 -5.00 29.71
N CYS A 36 8.27 -5.25 29.79
CA CYS A 36 9.17 -5.22 28.65
C CYS A 36 9.29 -6.58 27.95
N SER A 37 8.70 -7.65 28.50
CA SER A 37 8.66 -8.96 27.83
C SER A 37 7.54 -8.98 26.77
N PRO A 38 7.79 -9.57 25.59
CA PRO A 38 6.80 -9.62 24.51
C PRO A 38 5.66 -10.63 24.78
N PHE A 39 5.87 -11.57 25.71
CA PHE A 39 4.91 -12.62 26.05
C PHE A 39 4.73 -12.72 27.57
N GLU A 40 3.47 -12.79 28.01
CA GLU A 40 3.10 -13.01 29.41
C GLU A 40 3.41 -14.43 29.91
N CYS A 41 3.53 -15.39 28.99
CA CYS A 41 3.78 -16.80 29.33
C CYS A 41 5.26 -17.15 29.54
N GLY A 42 6.19 -16.18 29.47
CA GLY A 42 7.61 -16.38 29.77
C GLY A 42 8.39 -17.26 28.77
N PHE A 43 7.82 -17.53 27.58
CA PHE A 43 8.51 -18.27 26.53
C PHE A 43 9.26 -17.32 25.61
N ASP A 44 10.57 -17.47 25.55
CA ASP A 44 11.37 -16.85 24.49
C ASP A 44 11.03 -17.52 23.16
N PRO A 45 10.82 -16.75 22.07
CA PRO A 45 10.56 -17.33 20.76
C PRO A 45 11.81 -18.08 20.27
N MET A 46 11.83 -19.40 20.48
CA MET A 46 12.86 -20.33 19.99
C MET A 46 12.70 -20.68 18.51
N ASN A 47 11.90 -19.92 17.76
CA ASN A 47 11.63 -20.20 16.36
C ASN A 47 12.56 -19.41 15.45
N LEU A 48 12.99 -20.06 14.36
CA LEU A 48 13.68 -19.39 13.26
C LEU A 48 12.84 -18.18 12.79
N PRO A 49 13.46 -17.02 12.50
CA PRO A 49 12.75 -15.82 12.09
C PRO A 49 11.99 -15.97 10.77
N ARG A 50 12.26 -17.06 10.02
CA ARG A 50 11.59 -17.39 8.76
C ARG A 50 10.63 -18.54 9.00
N ILE A 51 9.36 -18.20 9.12
CA ILE A 51 8.25 -19.14 9.12
C ILE A 51 7.85 -19.36 7.65
N PRO A 52 7.52 -20.59 7.22
CA PRO A 52 6.92 -20.80 5.90
C PRO A 52 5.67 -19.94 5.78
N PHE A 53 5.70 -18.96 4.87
CA PHE A 53 4.60 -18.05 4.60
C PHE A 53 3.77 -18.57 3.42
N SER A 54 2.50 -18.17 3.33
CA SER A 54 1.68 -18.55 2.20
C SER A 54 2.09 -17.75 0.95
N LEU A 55 2.38 -18.46 -0.14
CA LEU A 55 2.74 -17.86 -1.42
C LEU A 55 1.64 -16.92 -1.96
N HIS A 56 0.38 -17.14 -1.56
CA HIS A 56 -0.75 -16.31 -1.95
C HIS A 56 -0.61 -14.86 -1.50
N PHE A 57 -0.17 -14.58 -0.26
CA PHE A 57 0.04 -13.19 0.19
C PHE A 57 1.12 -12.49 -0.62
N PHE A 58 2.17 -13.22 -1.02
CA PHE A 58 3.22 -12.67 -1.87
C PHE A 58 2.74 -12.40 -3.30
N LEU A 59 1.93 -13.30 -3.88
CA LEU A 59 1.37 -13.09 -5.21
C LEU A 59 0.46 -11.87 -5.26
N ILE A 60 -0.39 -11.67 -4.24
CA ILE A 60 -1.27 -10.49 -4.15
C ILE A 60 -0.47 -9.20 -4.11
N THR A 61 0.64 -9.12 -3.36
CA THR A 61 1.45 -7.89 -3.31
C THR A 61 2.15 -7.59 -4.63
N VAL A 62 2.62 -8.62 -5.34
CA VAL A 62 3.21 -8.46 -6.68
C VAL A 62 2.16 -7.99 -7.69
N ILE A 63 0.97 -8.60 -7.68
CA ILE A 63 -0.14 -8.21 -8.55
C ILE A 63 -0.57 -6.76 -8.28
N PHE A 64 -0.70 -6.37 -7.00
CA PHE A 64 -1.01 -4.99 -6.61
C PHE A 64 0.02 -3.98 -7.15
N LEU A 65 1.32 -4.30 -7.05
CA LEU A 65 2.38 -3.44 -7.56
C LEU A 65 2.28 -3.23 -9.07
N ILE A 66 1.98 -4.30 -9.82
CA ILE A 66 1.81 -4.23 -11.28
C ILE A 66 0.59 -3.36 -11.62
N PHE A 67 -0.55 -3.58 -10.96
CA PHE A 67 -1.75 -2.76 -11.19
C PHE A 67 -1.55 -1.27 -10.87
N ASP A 68 -0.77 -0.94 -9.83
CA ASP A 68 -0.45 0.47 -9.53
C ASP A 68 0.35 1.13 -10.68
N ILE A 69 1.29 0.40 -11.30
CA ILE A 69 2.05 0.89 -12.46
C ILE A 69 1.12 1.07 -13.67
N GLU A 70 0.19 0.13 -13.89
CA GLU A 70 -0.78 0.22 -14.99
C GLU A 70 -1.66 1.47 -14.85
N ILE A 71 -2.16 1.76 -13.65
CA ILE A 71 -2.96 2.96 -13.38
C ILE A 71 -2.14 4.23 -13.61
N ALA A 72 -0.87 4.24 -13.19
CA ALA A 72 0.03 5.36 -13.44
C ALA A 72 0.22 5.64 -14.95
N LEU A 73 0.19 4.60 -15.79
CA LEU A 73 0.25 4.74 -17.26
C LEU A 73 -1.08 5.19 -17.88
N ILE A 74 -2.23 4.85 -17.27
CA ILE A 74 -3.55 5.29 -17.73
C ILE A 74 -3.75 6.80 -17.48
N LEU A 75 -3.24 7.35 -16.37
CA LEU A 75 -3.52 8.73 -15.97
C LEU A 75 -3.11 9.79 -17.03
N PRO A 76 -1.92 9.72 -17.66
CA PRO A 76 -1.54 10.61 -18.77
C PRO A 76 -2.47 10.50 -19.98
N MET A 77 -3.06 9.32 -20.25
CA MET A 77 -3.97 9.16 -21.39
C MET A 77 -5.20 10.06 -21.25
N ILE A 78 -5.73 10.22 -20.04
CA ILE A 78 -6.89 11.08 -19.75
C ILE A 78 -6.53 12.55 -20.02
N VAL A 79 -5.35 12.98 -19.59
CA VAL A 79 -4.90 14.37 -19.77
C VAL A 79 -4.63 14.69 -21.25
N SER A 80 -4.09 13.72 -22.01
CA SER A 80 -3.75 13.89 -23.43
C SER A 80 -4.95 13.92 -24.39
N PHE A 81 -6.17 13.63 -23.92
CA PHE A 81 -7.38 13.57 -24.75
C PHE A 81 -7.64 14.86 -25.54
N LYS A 82 -7.31 16.01 -24.95
CA LYS A 82 -7.56 17.32 -25.57
C LYS A 82 -6.42 17.81 -26.47
N SER A 83 -5.22 17.23 -26.37
CA SER A 83 -4.02 17.72 -27.06
C SER A 83 -3.67 16.95 -28.33
N VAL A 84 -4.19 15.73 -28.49
CA VAL A 84 -3.87 14.82 -29.60
C VAL A 84 -5.10 14.64 -30.50
N ASN A 85 -4.88 14.29 -31.77
CA ASN A 85 -5.96 13.91 -32.67
C ASN A 85 -6.78 12.73 -32.08
N PHE A 86 -8.10 12.92 -32.00
CA PHE A 86 -9.06 11.97 -31.44
C PHE A 86 -8.91 10.56 -32.02
N ILE A 87 -8.68 10.43 -33.33
CA ILE A 87 -8.57 9.11 -34.00
C ILE A 87 -7.31 8.36 -33.56
N ILE A 88 -6.19 9.08 -33.39
CA ILE A 88 -4.91 8.49 -32.96
C ILE A 88 -5.00 8.13 -31.48
N TRP A 89 -5.54 9.05 -30.67
CA TRP A 89 -5.76 8.82 -29.24
C TRP A 89 -6.63 7.58 -29.01
N TRP A 90 -7.77 7.46 -29.70
CA TRP A 90 -8.68 6.32 -29.59
C TRP A 90 -8.02 4.99 -29.94
N LYS A 91 -7.23 4.94 -31.01
CA LYS A 91 -6.54 3.70 -31.42
C LYS A 91 -5.52 3.24 -30.38
N ILE A 92 -4.73 4.16 -29.83
CA ILE A 92 -3.69 3.82 -28.85
C ILE A 92 -4.33 3.45 -27.51
N SER A 93 -5.31 4.22 -27.03
CA SER A 93 -5.97 3.95 -25.75
C SER A 93 -6.75 2.63 -25.77
N SER A 94 -7.49 2.35 -26.85
CA SER A 94 -8.22 1.09 -26.99
C SER A 94 -7.30 -0.13 -27.07
N PHE A 95 -6.19 -0.03 -27.81
CA PHE A 95 -5.18 -1.10 -27.85
C PHE A 95 -4.57 -1.36 -26.47
N PHE A 96 -4.19 -0.30 -25.75
CA PHE A 96 -3.61 -0.42 -24.42
C PHE A 96 -4.57 -1.04 -23.42
N ILE A 97 -5.82 -0.56 -23.36
CA ILE A 97 -6.85 -1.10 -22.46
C ILE A 97 -7.12 -2.59 -22.76
N LEU A 98 -7.13 -2.98 -24.04
CA LEU A 98 -7.37 -4.37 -24.43
C LEU A 98 -6.23 -5.29 -23.96
N MET A 99 -4.98 -4.84 -24.03
CA MET A 99 -3.84 -5.58 -23.49
C MET A 99 -3.93 -5.77 -21.96
N LEU A 100 -4.33 -4.73 -21.23
CA LEU A 100 -4.52 -4.81 -19.78
C LEU A 100 -5.64 -5.81 -19.41
N LEU A 101 -6.76 -5.76 -20.12
CA LEU A 101 -7.88 -6.68 -19.90
C LEU A 101 -7.46 -8.13 -20.11
N ILE A 102 -6.69 -8.43 -21.16
CA ILE A 102 -6.19 -9.78 -21.42
C ILE A 102 -5.29 -10.27 -20.27
N GLY A 103 -4.40 -9.42 -19.76
CA GLY A 103 -3.56 -9.74 -18.61
C GLY A 103 -4.39 -10.10 -17.38
N LEU A 104 -5.39 -9.28 -17.07
CA LEU A 104 -6.29 -9.47 -15.94
C LEU A 104 -7.14 -10.76 -16.08
N TYR A 105 -7.64 -11.05 -17.28
CA TYR A 105 -8.33 -12.32 -17.55
C TYR A 105 -7.43 -13.54 -17.37
N HIS A 106 -6.15 -13.43 -17.78
CA HIS A 106 -5.18 -14.51 -17.57
C HIS A 106 -4.94 -14.75 -16.07
N GLU A 107 -4.72 -13.70 -15.28
CA GLU A 107 -4.54 -13.79 -13.82
C GLU A 107 -5.77 -14.38 -13.11
N TRP A 108 -6.97 -13.99 -13.53
CA TRP A 108 -8.21 -14.55 -13.00
C TRP A 108 -8.33 -16.05 -13.31
N ASN A 109 -8.02 -16.47 -14.54
CA ASN A 109 -8.08 -17.88 -14.90
C ASN A 109 -7.06 -18.74 -14.11
N GLN A 110 -5.95 -18.14 -13.64
CA GLN A 110 -4.99 -18.81 -12.76
C GLN A 110 -5.46 -18.91 -11.30
N ASN A 111 -6.67 -18.44 -10.98
CA ASN A 111 -7.24 -18.40 -9.62
C ASN A 111 -6.35 -17.68 -8.58
N MET A 112 -5.40 -16.85 -9.02
CA MET A 112 -4.49 -16.11 -8.12
C MET A 112 -5.24 -15.09 -7.24
N LEU A 113 -6.43 -14.68 -7.68
CA LEU A 113 -7.32 -13.74 -7.01
C LEU A 113 -8.30 -14.43 -6.04
N ASN A 114 -8.41 -15.76 -6.09
CA ASN A 114 -9.37 -16.48 -5.26
C ASN A 114 -8.76 -16.80 -3.90
N TRP A 115 -9.48 -16.42 -2.85
CA TRP A 115 -9.12 -16.78 -1.48
C TRP A 115 -9.68 -18.17 -1.18
N THR A 116 -8.81 -19.18 -1.00
CA THR A 116 -9.20 -20.42 -0.31
C THR A 116 -9.16 -20.15 1.19
N ILE A 117 -10.34 -20.15 1.82
CA ILE A 117 -10.51 -19.98 3.27
C ILE A 117 -9.67 -21.01 4.01
#